data_AF-A0A817IHA2-F1
#
_entry.id   AF-A0A817IHA2-F1
#
_cell.length_a   1.000
_cell.length_b   1.000
_cell.length_c   1.000
_cell.angle_alpha   90.00
_cell.angle_beta   90.00
_cell.angle_gamma   90.00
#
_symmetry.space_group_name_H-M   'P 1'
#
loop_
_entity.id
_entity.type
_entity.pdbx_description
1 polymer ?
#
loop_
_entity_poly.entity_id
_entity_poly.type
_entity_poly.pdbx_seq_one_letter_code
_entity_poly.pdbx_strand_id
1 'polypeptide(L)'
;MPYVKLSTLNQNLELYYEVHGSGEIKILFIMGFLVDGAAWYRQTEFFLQQPHYQCVSFDNRGYGRSSSPLTIHYSTTQMAKDAIALIDHLQWNQCHIVGISMGGMIALEIALLAPERILSLTLLATHAGGLAGRAPFVGMRHVTRSILLRDESLLIENVMTMLYGEKTLNDPNKRKPLYDYHVERFRKRITPSFIGLIGQITAVYRHYVSYADLLKIRYAPFECLIMVGTEDRLVREANSYMIRRILGCPLVKLDNAGHGLQGECAKEINQELLKLFESIRKKEPSKKSKREVPEEYATEIKALELCCQHRSHCLVYDIVGFLQGLLLGMILLCLLSIVGSTKIQLLGIHLTFKSVILLGCLNGLRRAFKCVYHAFHARRFVREHHLQLNRAAHHGGIGVALPEEPKNGIPHGCGFEYPIPPLILIANLISLIYWTRTYEQTA
;
A
#
# COMPACT_ATOMS: atom_id res chain seq x y z
N MET A 1 -18.57 -15.80 -23.47
CA MET A 1 -18.76 -14.92 -22.28
C MET A 1 -17.48 -14.99 -21.47
N PRO A 2 -16.65 -13.94 -21.35
CA PRO A 2 -15.29 -14.11 -20.83
C PRO A 2 -15.24 -13.85 -19.32
N TYR A 3 -16.16 -14.45 -18.57
CA TYR A 3 -16.18 -14.33 -17.12
C TYR A 3 -15.90 -15.71 -16.56
N VAL A 4 -14.70 -15.89 -16.03
CA VAL A 4 -14.41 -17.03 -15.18
C VAL A 4 -14.48 -16.51 -13.75
N LYS A 5 -15.42 -17.07 -12.99
CA LYS A 5 -15.55 -16.80 -11.57
C LYS A 5 -14.62 -17.76 -10.84
N LEU A 6 -13.64 -17.26 -10.09
CA LEU A 6 -12.87 -18.12 -9.21
C LEU A 6 -13.74 -18.50 -8.01
N SER A 7 -14.01 -19.79 -7.83
CA SER A 7 -14.62 -20.37 -6.62
C SER A 7 -13.59 -20.97 -5.65
N THR A 8 -12.29 -20.77 -5.89
CA THR A 8 -11.23 -21.58 -5.25
C THR A 8 -10.08 -20.75 -4.69
N LEU A 9 -10.40 -19.76 -3.84
CA LEU A 9 -9.43 -19.24 -2.88
C LEU A 9 -9.94 -19.61 -1.48
N ASN A 10 -9.06 -20.17 -0.66
CA ASN A 10 -9.25 -20.88 0.63
C ASN A 10 -10.17 -20.24 1.72
N GLN A 11 -10.95 -19.19 1.42
CA GLN A 11 -11.72 -18.39 2.37
C GLN A 11 -12.97 -17.70 1.74
N ASN A 12 -13.74 -18.35 0.86
CA ASN A 12 -14.97 -17.78 0.27
C ASN A 12 -14.77 -16.44 -0.50
N LEU A 13 -13.60 -16.21 -1.08
CA LEU A 13 -13.31 -15.04 -1.91
C LEU A 13 -13.48 -15.38 -3.39
N GLU A 14 -14.36 -14.66 -4.06
CA GLU A 14 -14.53 -14.74 -5.52
C GLU A 14 -13.94 -13.47 -6.14
N LEU A 15 -12.95 -13.65 -7.03
CA LEU A 15 -12.39 -12.55 -7.81
C LEU A 15 -13.00 -12.55 -9.20
N TYR A 16 -13.47 -11.39 -9.62
CA TYR A 16 -13.82 -11.13 -10.99
C TYR A 16 -12.58 -10.75 -11.79
N TYR A 17 -12.40 -11.37 -12.95
CA TYR A 17 -11.33 -11.05 -13.88
C TYR A 17 -11.78 -11.22 -15.32
N GLU A 18 -11.02 -10.60 -16.23
CA GLU A 18 -11.22 -10.72 -17.67
C GLU A 18 -9.91 -11.13 -18.33
N VAL A 19 -10.00 -12.14 -19.19
CA VAL A 19 -8.89 -12.60 -20.03
C VAL A 19 -9.13 -12.14 -21.45
N HIS A 20 -8.13 -11.48 -22.02
CA HIS A 20 -8.18 -10.99 -23.39
C HIS A 20 -6.97 -11.52 -24.17
N GLY A 21 -7.23 -12.08 -25.36
CA GLY A 21 -6.20 -12.72 -26.18
C GLY A 21 -5.77 -14.10 -25.67
N SER A 22 -4.85 -14.73 -26.40
CA SER A 22 -4.37 -16.10 -26.14
C SER A 22 -2.86 -16.26 -26.34
N GLY A 23 -2.14 -15.16 -26.57
CA GLY A 23 -0.72 -15.20 -26.88
C GLY A 23 0.18 -15.64 -25.72
N GLU A 24 1.42 -16.00 -26.05
CA GLU A 24 2.42 -16.50 -25.10
C GLU A 24 2.88 -15.46 -24.07
N ILE A 25 2.88 -14.17 -24.42
CA ILE A 25 3.32 -13.09 -23.54
C ILE A 25 2.17 -12.68 -22.62
N LYS A 26 2.32 -12.99 -21.33
CA LYS A 26 1.28 -12.78 -20.32
C LYS A 26 1.47 -11.45 -19.61
N ILE A 27 0.42 -10.63 -19.53
CA ILE A 27 0.42 -9.35 -18.81
C ILE A 27 -0.71 -9.37 -17.78
N LEU A 28 -0.36 -9.12 -16.51
CA LEU A 28 -1.32 -8.90 -15.43
C LEU A 28 -1.37 -7.42 -15.07
N PHE A 29 -2.54 -6.81 -15.26
CA PHE A 29 -2.82 -5.43 -14.90
C PHE A 29 -3.55 -5.33 -13.55
N ILE A 30 -2.99 -4.55 -12.62
CA ILE A 30 -3.51 -4.40 -11.25
C ILE A 30 -3.96 -2.96 -11.04
N MET A 31 -5.25 -2.77 -10.79
CA MET A 31 -5.87 -1.46 -10.65
C MET A 31 -5.67 -0.84 -9.25
N GLY A 32 -5.84 0.48 -9.17
CA GLY A 32 -5.79 1.28 -7.96
C GLY A 32 -7.04 1.19 -7.07
N PHE A 33 -7.02 2.01 -6.01
CA PHE A 33 -8.09 2.13 -5.01
C PHE A 33 -9.43 2.52 -5.63
N LEU A 34 -10.49 1.77 -5.30
CA LEU A 34 -11.88 2.00 -5.78
C LEU A 34 -12.02 2.18 -7.30
N VAL A 35 -11.25 1.42 -8.07
CA VAL A 35 -11.40 1.35 -9.52
C VAL A 35 -11.35 -0.12 -9.96
N ASP A 36 -12.25 -0.53 -10.84
CA ASP A 36 -12.31 -1.90 -11.39
C ASP A 36 -11.26 -2.11 -12.50
N GLY A 37 -10.97 -3.37 -12.79
CA GLY A 37 -9.95 -3.77 -13.76
C GLY A 37 -10.20 -3.25 -15.17
N ALA A 38 -11.46 -3.01 -15.54
CA ALA A 38 -11.83 -2.52 -16.88
C ALA A 38 -11.27 -1.12 -17.19
N ALA A 39 -10.77 -0.38 -16.20
CA ALA A 39 -10.10 0.89 -16.46
C ALA A 39 -8.74 0.74 -17.19
N TRP A 40 -8.22 -0.49 -17.36
CA TRP A 40 -7.06 -0.80 -18.20
C TRP A 40 -7.37 -0.96 -19.70
N TYR A 41 -8.61 -0.71 -20.15
CA TYR A 41 -9.03 -0.99 -21.52
C TYR A 41 -8.11 -0.41 -22.61
N ARG A 42 -7.56 0.80 -22.45
CA ARG A 42 -6.66 1.43 -23.42
C ARG A 42 -5.33 0.69 -23.58
N GLN A 43 -4.84 0.07 -22.51
CA GLN A 43 -3.63 -0.77 -22.53
C GLN A 43 -3.97 -2.14 -23.13
N THR A 44 -5.06 -2.75 -22.67
CA THR A 44 -5.53 -4.04 -23.18
C THR A 44 -5.77 -3.98 -24.69
N GLU A 45 -6.56 -3.03 -25.19
CA GLU A 45 -6.83 -2.85 -26.63
C GLU A 45 -5.56 -2.67 -27.46
N PHE A 46 -4.58 -1.93 -26.95
CA PHE A 46 -3.31 -1.73 -27.65
C PHE A 46 -2.52 -3.04 -27.80
N PHE A 47 -2.37 -3.81 -26.72
CA PHE A 47 -1.62 -5.07 -26.78
C PHE A 47 -2.35 -6.16 -27.56
N LEU A 48 -3.68 -6.16 -27.59
CA LEU A 48 -4.47 -7.10 -28.38
C LEU A 48 -4.38 -6.91 -29.89
N GLN A 49 -3.83 -5.78 -30.36
CA GLN A 49 -3.51 -5.61 -31.79
C GLN A 49 -2.40 -6.58 -32.24
N GLN A 50 -1.70 -7.20 -31.28
CA GLN A 50 -0.61 -8.13 -31.52
C GLN A 50 -0.99 -9.53 -30.99
N PRO A 51 -1.00 -10.58 -31.83
CA PRO A 51 -1.59 -11.88 -31.48
C PRO A 51 -0.81 -12.65 -30.40
N HIS A 52 0.41 -12.23 -30.10
CA HIS A 52 1.29 -12.91 -29.14
C HIS A 52 1.14 -12.42 -27.70
N TYR A 53 0.23 -11.46 -27.43
CA TYR A 53 -0.10 -11.06 -26.07
C TYR A 53 -1.38 -11.71 -25.54
N GLN A 54 -1.39 -11.96 -24.24
CA GLN A 54 -2.58 -12.24 -23.45
C GLN A 54 -2.60 -11.29 -22.25
N CYS A 55 -3.66 -10.51 -22.14
CA CYS A 55 -3.85 -9.51 -21.09
C CYS A 55 -4.90 -9.99 -20.09
N VAL A 56 -4.60 -9.86 -18.80
CA VAL A 56 -5.56 -10.09 -17.73
C VAL A 56 -5.65 -8.85 -16.85
N SER A 57 -6.88 -8.41 -16.60
CA SER A 57 -7.21 -7.43 -15.58
C SER A 57 -8.27 -8.00 -14.66
N PHE A 58 -8.25 -7.62 -13.39
CA PHE A 58 -9.19 -8.12 -12.39
C PHE A 58 -9.63 -7.02 -11.43
N ASP A 59 -10.76 -7.27 -10.77
CA ASP A 59 -11.26 -6.42 -9.71
C ASP A 59 -10.63 -6.86 -8.40
N ASN A 60 -9.91 -5.94 -7.76
CA ASN A 60 -9.37 -6.19 -6.42
C ASN A 60 -10.51 -6.54 -5.43
N ARG A 61 -10.22 -7.41 -4.46
CA ARG A 61 -11.15 -7.67 -3.35
C ARG A 61 -11.72 -6.37 -2.76
N GLY A 62 -12.98 -6.39 -2.38
CA GLY A 62 -13.64 -5.20 -1.84
C GLY A 62 -14.12 -4.19 -2.87
N TYR A 63 -13.99 -4.45 -4.18
CA TYR A 63 -14.44 -3.52 -5.21
C TYR A 63 -14.95 -4.24 -6.48
N GLY A 64 -15.72 -3.50 -7.28
CA GLY A 64 -16.25 -3.97 -8.54
C GLY A 64 -17.12 -5.21 -8.35
N ARG A 65 -16.85 -6.24 -9.16
CA ARG A 65 -17.59 -7.51 -9.16
C ARG A 65 -16.96 -8.57 -8.24
N SER A 66 -15.84 -8.26 -7.59
CA SER A 66 -15.18 -9.15 -6.64
C SER A 66 -15.83 -9.11 -5.26
N SER A 67 -15.75 -10.22 -4.52
CA SER A 67 -16.33 -10.30 -3.18
C SER A 67 -15.69 -9.31 -2.21
N SER A 68 -16.47 -8.94 -1.18
CA SER A 68 -16.04 -8.08 -0.08
C SER A 68 -16.19 -8.80 1.28
N PRO A 69 -15.43 -9.88 1.54
CA PRO A 69 -15.64 -10.70 2.73
C PRO A 69 -15.34 -9.96 4.02
N LEU A 70 -16.18 -10.17 5.05
CA LEU A 70 -16.04 -9.61 6.40
C LEU A 70 -14.86 -10.18 7.19
N THR A 71 -14.53 -11.45 6.95
CA THR A 71 -13.63 -12.25 7.78
C THR A 71 -12.16 -12.11 7.41
N ILE A 72 -11.83 -11.49 6.28
CA ILE A 72 -10.45 -11.46 5.78
C ILE A 72 -9.82 -10.10 5.98
N HIS A 73 -8.62 -10.08 6.57
CA HIS A 73 -7.81 -8.88 6.71
C HIS A 73 -7.49 -8.27 5.34
N TYR A 74 -7.79 -6.99 5.16
CA TYR A 74 -7.38 -6.23 3.99
C TYR A 74 -5.96 -5.67 4.21
N SER A 75 -5.03 -6.16 3.41
CA SER A 75 -3.68 -5.62 3.28
C SER A 75 -3.20 -5.77 1.84
N THR A 76 -2.25 -4.94 1.42
CA THR A 76 -1.60 -5.06 0.11
C THR A 76 -0.93 -6.41 -0.08
N THR A 77 -0.31 -6.96 0.97
CA THR A 77 0.23 -8.32 0.98
C THR A 77 -0.83 -9.37 0.70
N GLN A 78 -2.02 -9.26 1.30
CA GLN A 78 -3.10 -10.21 1.06
C GLN A 78 -3.66 -10.08 -0.36
N MET A 79 -3.78 -8.86 -0.88
CA MET A 79 -4.20 -8.59 -2.25
C MET A 79 -3.14 -9.08 -3.28
N ALA A 80 -1.86 -9.11 -2.90
CA ALA A 80 -0.81 -9.72 -3.72
C ALA A 80 -0.93 -11.24 -3.76
N LYS A 81 -1.25 -11.89 -2.62
CA LYS A 81 -1.54 -13.34 -2.59
C LYS A 81 -2.72 -13.70 -3.47
N ASP A 82 -3.75 -12.86 -3.52
CA ASP A 82 -4.89 -13.04 -4.41
C ASP A 82 -4.49 -12.98 -5.89
N ALA A 83 -3.68 -11.99 -6.26
CA ALA A 83 -3.15 -11.86 -7.61
C ALA A 83 -2.28 -13.06 -8.00
N ILE A 84 -1.41 -13.54 -7.10
CA ILE A 84 -0.60 -14.74 -7.32
C ILE A 84 -1.49 -15.96 -7.53
N ALA A 85 -2.53 -16.12 -6.71
CA ALA A 85 -3.45 -17.24 -6.85
C ALA A 85 -4.30 -17.17 -8.14
N LEU A 86 -4.59 -15.97 -8.64
CA LEU A 86 -5.15 -15.78 -9.99
C LEU A 86 -4.15 -16.22 -11.07
N ILE A 87 -2.86 -15.86 -10.95
CA ILE A 87 -1.81 -16.33 -11.87
C ILE A 87 -1.72 -17.88 -11.85
N ASP A 88 -1.83 -18.50 -10.67
CA ASP A 88 -1.85 -19.96 -10.52
C ASP A 88 -3.07 -20.59 -11.19
N HIS A 89 -4.25 -20.02 -10.98
CA HIS A 89 -5.48 -20.48 -11.62
C HIS A 89 -5.40 -20.40 -13.15
N LEU A 90 -4.81 -19.34 -13.68
CA LEU A 90 -4.57 -19.16 -15.11
C LEU A 90 -3.45 -20.06 -15.66
N GLN A 91 -2.77 -20.82 -14.79
CA GLN A 91 -1.65 -21.70 -15.12
C GLN A 91 -0.51 -20.94 -15.79
N TRP A 92 -0.27 -19.70 -15.37
CA TRP A 92 0.81 -18.87 -15.89
C TRP A 92 2.10 -19.10 -15.10
N ASN A 93 3.16 -19.54 -15.77
CA ASN A 93 4.47 -19.72 -15.11
C ASN A 93 5.07 -18.36 -14.71
N GLN A 94 5.13 -17.42 -15.65
CA GLN A 94 5.61 -16.06 -15.43
C GLN A 94 4.76 -15.06 -16.22
N CYS A 95 4.68 -13.82 -15.76
CA CYS A 95 4.00 -12.74 -16.47
C CYS A 95 4.63 -11.37 -16.19
N HIS A 96 4.32 -10.40 -17.04
CA HIS A 96 4.60 -8.99 -16.79
C HIS A 96 3.58 -8.44 -15.81
N ILE A 97 4.03 -7.84 -14.70
CA ILE A 97 3.16 -7.22 -13.70
C ILE A 97 3.15 -5.72 -13.92
N VAL A 98 1.95 -5.14 -14.08
CA VAL A 98 1.75 -3.70 -14.25
C VAL A 98 0.75 -3.21 -13.22
N GLY A 99 1.20 -2.38 -12.28
CA GLY A 99 0.37 -1.88 -11.19
C GLY A 99 0.33 -0.36 -11.12
N ILE A 100 -0.86 0.22 -10.94
CA ILE A 100 -1.03 1.67 -10.72
C ILE A 100 -1.53 1.96 -9.31
N SER A 101 -0.95 2.97 -8.63
CA SER A 101 -1.42 3.42 -7.32
C SER A 101 -1.40 2.29 -6.29
N MET A 102 -2.53 1.97 -5.66
CA MET A 102 -2.67 0.76 -4.82
C MET A 102 -2.26 -0.53 -5.56
N GLY A 103 -2.53 -0.64 -6.87
CA GLY A 103 -2.06 -1.76 -7.69
C GLY A 103 -0.54 -1.83 -7.80
N GLY A 104 0.16 -0.69 -7.75
CA GLY A 104 1.62 -0.64 -7.66
C GLY A 104 2.14 -1.10 -6.29
N MET A 105 1.40 -0.80 -5.21
CA MET A 105 1.70 -1.30 -3.87
C MET A 105 1.56 -2.83 -3.80
N ILE A 106 0.49 -3.36 -4.42
CA ILE A 106 0.27 -4.80 -4.57
C ILE A 106 1.40 -5.42 -5.41
N ALA A 107 1.81 -4.77 -6.50
CA ALA A 107 2.88 -5.27 -7.36
C ALA A 107 4.25 -5.35 -6.63
N LEU A 108 4.56 -4.39 -5.76
CA LEU A 108 5.75 -4.47 -4.88
C LEU A 108 5.70 -5.69 -3.95
N GLU A 109 4.52 -6.03 -3.44
CA GLU A 109 4.33 -7.19 -2.56
C GLU A 109 4.44 -8.51 -3.33
N ILE A 110 3.91 -8.58 -4.56
CA ILE A 110 4.12 -9.75 -5.46
C ILE A 110 5.61 -9.94 -5.71
N ALA A 111 6.36 -8.85 -5.95
CA ALA A 111 7.80 -8.89 -6.17
C ALA A 111 8.60 -9.43 -4.97
N LEU A 112 8.06 -9.36 -3.75
CA LEU A 112 8.67 -9.94 -2.55
C LEU A 112 8.22 -11.38 -2.32
N LEU A 113 6.95 -11.68 -2.58
CA LEU A 113 6.34 -12.97 -2.29
C LEU A 113 6.66 -14.04 -3.34
N ALA A 114 6.75 -13.65 -4.61
CA ALA A 114 6.90 -14.57 -5.74
C ALA A 114 7.74 -13.95 -6.88
N PRO A 115 8.99 -13.51 -6.62
CA PRO A 115 9.84 -12.85 -7.63
C PRO A 115 10.09 -13.72 -8.88
N GLU A 116 10.07 -15.04 -8.74
CA GLU A 116 10.22 -16.00 -9.83
C GLU A 116 9.06 -16.00 -10.82
N ARG A 117 7.89 -15.45 -10.44
CA ARG A 117 6.69 -15.36 -11.30
C ARG A 117 6.68 -14.11 -12.18
N ILE A 118 7.69 -13.25 -12.06
CA ILE A 118 7.73 -11.94 -12.71
C ILE A 118 8.71 -11.95 -13.88
N LEU A 119 8.22 -11.57 -15.07
CA LEU A 119 9.05 -11.23 -16.22
C LEU A 119 9.56 -9.78 -16.12
N SER A 120 8.66 -8.86 -15.80
CA SER A 120 8.97 -7.46 -15.47
C SER A 120 7.98 -6.87 -14.47
N LEU A 121 8.41 -5.82 -13.77
CA LEU A 121 7.61 -5.07 -12.82
C LEU A 121 7.46 -3.61 -13.27
N THR A 122 6.25 -3.17 -13.60
CA THR A 122 5.97 -1.75 -13.88
C THR A 122 5.14 -1.13 -12.77
N LEU A 123 5.63 0.00 -12.23
CA LEU A 123 5.04 0.74 -11.12
C LEU A 123 4.60 2.13 -11.60
N LEU A 124 3.30 2.38 -11.62
CA LEU A 124 2.72 3.66 -12.04
C LEU A 124 2.16 4.39 -10.81
N ALA A 125 2.52 5.67 -10.64
CA ALA A 125 1.91 6.56 -9.65
C ALA A 125 1.71 5.94 -8.25
N THR A 126 2.77 5.34 -7.68
CA THR A 126 2.70 4.54 -6.44
C THR A 126 3.76 4.92 -5.41
N HIS A 127 3.71 4.30 -4.23
CA HIS A 127 4.63 4.55 -3.13
C HIS A 127 4.94 3.27 -2.34
N ALA A 128 6.08 3.25 -1.64
CA ALA A 128 6.46 2.16 -0.73
C ALA A 128 5.89 2.32 0.69
N GLY A 129 5.06 3.33 0.95
CA GLY A 129 4.38 3.53 2.22
C GLY A 129 5.12 4.46 3.20
N GLY A 130 4.78 4.35 4.48
CA GLY A 130 5.32 5.21 5.54
C GLY A 130 4.83 6.66 5.47
N LEU A 131 5.53 7.58 6.13
CA LEU A 131 5.15 9.01 6.14
C LEU A 131 5.13 9.63 4.73
N ALA A 132 6.03 9.18 3.85
CA ALA A 132 6.11 9.65 2.47
C ALA A 132 4.94 9.15 1.59
N GLY A 133 4.37 7.99 1.93
CA GLY A 133 3.20 7.42 1.26
C GLY A 133 1.86 8.07 1.66
N ARG A 134 1.83 8.98 2.64
CA ARG A 134 0.59 9.67 2.98
C ARG A 134 0.14 10.57 1.83
N ALA A 135 -1.11 10.39 1.42
CA ALA A 135 -1.73 11.22 0.40
C ALA A 135 -1.66 12.71 0.81
N PRO A 136 -1.38 13.63 -0.14
CA PRO A 136 -1.49 15.06 0.10
C PRO A 136 -2.88 15.44 0.61
N PHE A 137 -2.99 16.52 1.39
CA PHE A 137 -4.29 17.02 1.87
C PHE A 137 -5.28 17.28 0.71
N VAL A 138 -4.76 17.83 -0.40
CA VAL A 138 -5.51 18.02 -1.64
C VAL A 138 -6.05 16.69 -2.18
N GLY A 139 -5.24 15.64 -2.20
CA GLY A 139 -5.70 14.32 -2.62
C GLY A 139 -6.76 13.74 -1.69
N MET A 140 -6.53 13.82 -0.38
CA MET A 140 -7.48 13.34 0.63
C MET A 140 -8.84 14.03 0.51
N ARG A 141 -8.87 15.35 0.28
CA ARG A 141 -10.14 16.08 0.08
C ARG A 141 -10.92 15.55 -1.12
N HIS A 142 -10.24 15.23 -2.23
CA HIS A 142 -10.89 14.75 -3.45
C HIS A 142 -11.40 13.33 -3.27
N VAL A 143 -10.63 12.45 -2.63
CA VAL A 143 -11.05 11.09 -2.29
C VAL A 143 -12.30 11.12 -1.39
N THR A 144 -12.28 11.90 -0.31
CA THR A 144 -13.43 12.04 0.59
C THR A 144 -14.66 12.58 -0.16
N ARG A 145 -14.49 13.59 -1.02
CA ARG A 145 -15.58 14.11 -1.86
C ARG A 145 -16.13 13.04 -2.81
N SER A 146 -15.28 12.24 -3.46
CA SER A 146 -15.73 11.15 -4.34
C SER A 146 -16.57 10.08 -3.63
N ILE A 147 -16.33 9.87 -2.33
CA ILE A 147 -17.11 8.91 -1.52
C ILE A 147 -18.48 9.49 -1.13
N LEU A 148 -18.52 10.79 -0.79
CA LEU A 148 -19.70 11.45 -0.22
C LEU A 148 -20.64 12.04 -1.29
N LEU A 149 -20.11 12.52 -2.41
CA LEU A 149 -20.91 13.13 -3.46
C LEU A 149 -21.83 12.09 -4.11
N ARG A 150 -23.09 12.48 -4.30
CA ARG A 150 -24.12 11.68 -4.99
C ARG A 150 -24.50 12.25 -6.35
N ASP A 151 -24.35 13.56 -6.51
CA ASP A 151 -24.56 14.25 -7.79
C ASP A 151 -23.52 13.80 -8.82
N GLU A 152 -24.01 13.41 -10.00
CA GLU A 152 -23.19 12.88 -11.09
C GLU A 152 -22.15 13.88 -11.58
N SER A 153 -22.60 15.08 -11.95
CA SER A 153 -21.76 16.11 -12.54
C SER A 153 -20.67 16.57 -11.58
N LEU A 154 -21.04 16.84 -10.32
CA LEU A 154 -20.08 17.25 -9.28
C LEU A 154 -19.07 16.15 -8.95
N LEU A 155 -19.50 14.88 -8.95
CA LEU A 155 -18.59 13.76 -8.72
C LEU A 155 -17.62 13.61 -9.89
N ILE A 156 -18.10 13.65 -11.14
CA ILE A 156 -17.24 13.53 -12.32
C ILE A 156 -16.25 14.68 -12.37
N GLU A 157 -16.68 15.92 -12.16
CA GLU A 157 -15.79 17.08 -12.08
C GLU A 157 -14.72 16.94 -10.98
N ASN A 158 -15.11 16.40 -9.83
CA ASN A 158 -14.17 16.08 -8.75
C ASN A 158 -13.16 14.99 -9.18
N VAL A 159 -13.61 13.94 -9.86
CA VAL A 159 -12.75 12.86 -10.38
C VAL A 159 -11.80 13.37 -11.46
N MET A 160 -12.29 14.21 -12.39
CA MET A 160 -11.46 14.84 -13.43
C MET A 160 -10.32 15.64 -12.80
N THR A 161 -10.65 16.52 -11.86
CA THR A 161 -9.66 17.35 -11.14
C THR A 161 -8.70 16.51 -10.31
N MET A 162 -9.18 15.42 -9.72
CA MET A 162 -8.37 14.52 -8.91
C MET A 162 -7.36 13.74 -9.75
N LEU A 163 -7.76 13.28 -10.94
CA LEU A 163 -7.00 12.31 -11.72
C LEU A 163 -6.11 12.93 -12.80
N TYR A 164 -6.44 14.10 -13.35
CA TYR A 164 -5.77 14.61 -14.56
C TYR A 164 -5.01 15.91 -14.33
N GLY A 165 -3.94 16.11 -15.08
CA GLY A 165 -3.13 17.33 -14.99
C GLY A 165 -3.82 18.54 -15.65
N GLU A 166 -3.36 19.74 -15.30
CA GLU A 166 -3.89 21.02 -15.78
C GLU A 166 -3.89 21.11 -17.30
N LYS A 167 -2.83 20.62 -17.96
CA LYS A 167 -2.75 20.61 -19.43
C LYS A 167 -3.91 19.83 -20.05
N THR A 168 -4.29 18.70 -19.46
CA THR A 168 -5.42 17.89 -19.92
C THR A 168 -6.75 18.53 -19.56
N LEU A 169 -6.85 19.08 -18.35
CA LEU A 169 -8.09 19.72 -17.87
C LEU A 169 -8.45 21.00 -18.64
N ASN A 170 -7.45 21.72 -19.15
CA ASN A 170 -7.61 22.98 -19.89
C ASN A 170 -7.65 22.81 -21.41
N ASP A 171 -7.47 21.58 -21.94
CA ASP A 171 -7.56 21.26 -23.36
C ASP A 171 -8.88 20.51 -23.64
N PRO A 172 -9.89 21.14 -24.28
CA PRO A 172 -11.18 20.51 -24.56
C PRO A 172 -11.07 19.18 -25.34
N ASN A 173 -10.08 19.06 -26.24
CA ASN A 173 -9.90 17.87 -27.07
C ASN A 173 -9.41 16.66 -26.25
N LYS A 174 -8.72 16.91 -25.13
CA LYS A 174 -8.27 15.88 -24.20
C LYS A 174 -9.24 15.65 -23.06
N ARG A 175 -9.80 16.74 -22.52
CA ARG A 175 -10.74 16.72 -21.40
C ARG A 175 -12.01 15.97 -21.79
N LYS A 176 -12.62 16.27 -22.93
CA LYS A 176 -13.94 15.75 -23.29
C LYS A 176 -13.98 14.22 -23.37
N PRO A 177 -13.07 13.53 -24.07
CA PRO A 177 -13.08 12.06 -24.10
C PRO A 177 -12.91 11.40 -22.73
N LEU A 178 -12.09 12.00 -21.85
CA LEU A 178 -11.92 11.51 -20.47
C LEU A 178 -13.14 11.77 -19.60
N TYR A 179 -13.79 12.93 -19.78
CA TYR A 179 -15.04 13.26 -19.09
C TYR A 179 -16.15 12.29 -19.50
N ASP A 180 -16.36 12.09 -20.81
CA ASP A 180 -17.37 11.17 -21.35
C ASP A 180 -17.13 9.73 -20.84
N TYR A 181 -15.87 9.31 -20.77
CA TYR A 181 -15.47 8.04 -20.18
C TYR A 181 -15.90 7.90 -18.70
N HIS A 182 -15.74 8.95 -17.90
CA HIS A 182 -16.18 8.94 -16.49
C HIS A 182 -17.71 9.02 -16.35
N VAL A 183 -18.42 9.70 -17.26
CA VAL A 183 -19.89 9.64 -17.34
C VAL A 183 -20.35 8.20 -17.56
N GLU A 184 -19.79 7.52 -18.55
CA GLU A 184 -20.16 6.14 -18.86
C GLU A 184 -19.86 5.20 -17.68
N ARG A 185 -18.68 5.33 -17.07
CA ARG A 185 -18.31 4.53 -15.91
C ARG A 185 -19.16 4.83 -14.69
N PHE A 186 -19.53 6.09 -14.46
CA PHE A 186 -20.42 6.46 -13.36
C PHE A 186 -21.77 5.74 -13.50
N ARG A 187 -22.33 5.68 -14.71
CA ARG A 187 -23.61 4.99 -14.99
C ARG A 187 -23.53 3.48 -14.82
N LYS A 188 -22.36 2.88 -15.10
CA LYS A 188 -22.10 1.44 -14.94
C LYS A 188 -21.47 1.08 -13.60
N ARG A 189 -21.29 2.04 -12.68
CA ARG A 189 -20.51 1.82 -11.46
C ARG A 189 -21.22 0.84 -10.54
N ILE A 190 -20.43 -0.04 -9.95
CA ILE A 190 -20.87 -0.83 -8.81
C ILE A 190 -20.52 -0.04 -7.55
N THR A 191 -21.53 0.29 -6.76
CA THR A 191 -21.30 0.97 -5.48
C THR A 191 -20.48 0.05 -4.57
N PRO A 192 -19.33 0.51 -4.05
CA PRO A 192 -18.52 -0.30 -3.17
C PRO A 192 -19.30 -0.67 -1.91
N SER A 193 -19.15 -1.91 -1.45
CA SER A 193 -19.65 -2.29 -0.13
C SER A 193 -18.90 -1.51 0.96
N PHE A 194 -19.55 -1.28 2.10
CA PHE A 194 -18.92 -0.59 3.22
C PHE A 194 -17.64 -1.31 3.70
N ILE A 195 -17.69 -2.65 3.76
CA ILE A 195 -16.56 -3.51 4.13
C ILE A 195 -15.42 -3.36 3.12
N GLY A 196 -15.73 -3.40 1.82
CA GLY A 196 -14.75 -3.25 0.76
C GLY A 196 -14.08 -1.87 0.77
N LEU A 197 -14.86 -0.81 0.97
CA LEU A 197 -14.37 0.55 1.11
C LEU A 197 -13.40 0.70 2.29
N ILE A 198 -13.83 0.34 3.50
CA ILE A 198 -12.99 0.43 4.70
C ILE A 198 -11.77 -0.50 4.60
N GLY A 199 -11.95 -1.67 4.01
CA GLY A 199 -10.90 -2.63 3.75
C GLY A 199 -9.81 -2.06 2.87
N GLN A 200 -10.14 -1.52 1.70
CA GLN A 200 -9.15 -0.92 0.81
C GLN A 200 -8.50 0.35 1.41
N ILE A 201 -9.26 1.20 2.12
CA ILE A 201 -8.68 2.35 2.85
C ILE A 201 -7.62 1.86 3.84
N THR A 202 -7.95 0.80 4.59
CA THR A 202 -7.05 0.20 5.59
C THR A 202 -5.81 -0.39 4.92
N ALA A 203 -5.97 -1.08 3.79
CA ALA A 203 -4.85 -1.65 3.04
C ALA A 203 -3.89 -0.56 2.53
N VAL A 204 -4.41 0.49 1.91
CA VAL A 204 -3.61 1.62 1.41
C VAL A 204 -2.90 2.34 2.57
N TYR A 205 -3.63 2.66 3.64
CA TYR A 205 -3.09 3.38 4.78
C TYR A 205 -1.99 2.60 5.51
N ARG A 206 -2.13 1.27 5.61
CA ARG A 206 -1.16 0.39 6.30
C ARG A 206 -0.06 -0.13 5.39
N HIS A 207 -0.11 0.14 4.09
CA HIS A 207 0.91 -0.35 3.17
C HIS A 207 2.30 0.16 3.57
N TYR A 208 3.27 -0.76 3.59
CA TYR A 208 4.65 -0.44 3.85
C TYR A 208 5.57 -1.52 3.30
N VAL A 209 6.49 -1.13 2.43
CA VAL A 209 7.63 -1.92 1.97
C VAL A 209 8.88 -1.24 2.48
N SER A 210 9.69 -1.97 3.25
CA SER A 210 10.87 -1.41 3.87
C SER A 210 11.99 -1.12 2.86
N TYR A 211 12.97 -0.31 3.24
CA TYR A 211 14.17 -0.11 2.42
C TYR A 211 14.89 -1.43 2.12
N ALA A 212 14.99 -2.32 3.11
CA ALA A 212 15.59 -3.65 2.96
C ALA A 212 14.81 -4.50 1.96
N ASP A 213 13.48 -4.45 1.98
CA ASP A 213 12.65 -5.17 1.02
C ASP A 213 12.74 -4.57 -0.39
N LEU A 214 12.82 -3.25 -0.53
CA LEU A 214 13.11 -2.62 -1.82
C LEU A 214 14.48 -3.06 -2.36
N LEU A 215 15.50 -3.25 -1.52
CA LEU A 215 16.77 -3.84 -1.96
C LEU A 215 16.63 -5.28 -2.43
N LYS A 216 15.77 -6.10 -1.80
CA LYS A 216 15.46 -7.45 -2.31
C LYS A 216 14.87 -7.38 -3.73
N ILE A 217 13.96 -6.43 -3.98
CA ILE A 217 13.37 -6.21 -5.30
C ILE A 217 14.44 -5.75 -6.31
N ARG A 218 15.37 -4.87 -5.92
CA ARG A 218 16.48 -4.40 -6.77
C ARG A 218 17.30 -5.56 -7.37
N TYR A 219 17.54 -6.59 -6.56
CA TYR A 219 18.39 -7.74 -6.94
C TYR A 219 17.58 -8.95 -7.42
N ALA A 220 16.25 -8.82 -7.54
CA ALA A 220 15.39 -9.88 -8.06
C ALA A 220 15.60 -10.10 -9.57
N PRO A 221 15.25 -11.29 -10.13
CA PRO A 221 15.61 -11.70 -11.49
C PRO A 221 14.64 -11.16 -12.56
N PHE A 222 14.26 -9.88 -12.46
CA PHE A 222 13.39 -9.19 -13.40
C PHE A 222 13.76 -7.72 -13.53
N GLU A 223 13.31 -7.10 -14.61
CA GLU A 223 13.49 -5.66 -14.82
C GLU A 223 12.32 -4.88 -14.27
N CYS A 224 12.60 -3.67 -13.79
CA CYS A 224 11.59 -2.76 -13.26
C CYS A 224 11.53 -1.49 -14.10
N LEU A 225 10.33 -0.91 -14.22
CA LEU A 225 10.08 0.39 -14.82
C LEU A 225 9.17 1.19 -13.88
N ILE A 226 9.50 2.46 -13.65
CA ILE A 226 8.66 3.38 -12.87
C ILE A 226 8.13 4.47 -13.79
N MET A 227 6.85 4.79 -13.68
CA MET A 227 6.24 5.91 -14.41
C MET A 227 5.48 6.82 -13.45
N VAL A 228 5.63 8.14 -13.62
CA VAL A 228 5.08 9.14 -12.68
C VAL A 228 4.58 10.37 -13.41
N GLY A 229 3.42 10.88 -12.99
CA GLY A 229 2.89 12.18 -13.40
C GLY A 229 3.38 13.29 -12.48
N THR A 230 3.75 14.43 -13.04
CA THR A 230 4.32 15.56 -12.28
C THR A 230 3.28 16.34 -11.48
N GLU A 231 2.01 16.20 -11.84
CA GLU A 231 0.88 16.88 -11.21
C GLU A 231 -0.04 15.91 -10.46
N ASP A 232 0.49 14.76 -10.06
CA ASP A 232 -0.25 13.77 -9.28
C ASP A 232 -0.67 14.35 -7.91
N ARG A 233 -1.99 14.52 -7.75
CA ARG A 233 -2.60 15.08 -6.52
C ARG A 233 -2.82 14.03 -5.44
N LEU A 234 -2.72 12.73 -5.75
CA LEU A 234 -2.96 11.62 -4.83
C LEU A 234 -1.67 11.01 -4.29
N VAL A 235 -0.66 10.86 -5.13
CA VAL A 235 0.65 10.30 -4.77
C VAL A 235 1.74 11.28 -5.15
N ARG A 236 2.54 11.70 -4.16
CA ARG A 236 3.64 12.64 -4.41
C ARG A 236 4.69 12.00 -5.31
N GLU A 237 5.09 12.67 -6.38
CA GLU A 237 6.11 12.16 -7.31
C GLU A 237 7.46 11.83 -6.62
N ALA A 238 7.75 12.49 -5.49
CA ALA A 238 8.88 12.18 -4.60
C ALA A 238 8.99 10.67 -4.25
N ASN A 239 7.86 9.96 -4.14
CA ASN A 239 7.85 8.53 -3.89
C ASN A 239 8.47 7.73 -5.05
N SER A 240 8.15 8.08 -6.30
CA SER A 240 8.72 7.44 -7.48
C SER A 240 10.23 7.65 -7.57
N TYR A 241 10.73 8.87 -7.27
CA TYR A 241 12.16 9.13 -7.23
C TYR A 241 12.87 8.35 -6.10
N MET A 242 12.25 8.24 -4.94
CA MET A 242 12.76 7.45 -3.82
C MET A 242 12.86 5.97 -4.21
N ILE A 243 11.77 5.37 -4.72
CA ILE A 243 11.75 3.98 -5.15
C ILE A 243 12.80 3.77 -6.25
N ARG A 244 12.85 4.63 -7.27
CA ARG A 244 13.86 4.58 -8.34
C ARG A 244 15.29 4.59 -7.79
N ARG A 245 15.59 5.44 -6.81
CA ARG A 245 16.94 5.51 -6.23
C ARG A 245 17.36 4.19 -5.60
N ILE A 246 16.41 3.50 -4.95
CA ILE A 246 16.66 2.23 -4.28
C ILE A 246 16.68 1.07 -5.29
N LEU A 247 15.69 0.98 -6.18
CA LEU A 247 15.60 -0.09 -7.18
C LEU A 247 16.63 0.04 -8.30
N GLY A 248 17.20 1.24 -8.53
CA GLY A 248 18.18 1.47 -9.59
C GLY A 248 17.61 1.27 -11.01
N CYS A 249 16.29 1.42 -11.18
CA CYS A 249 15.60 1.16 -12.44
C CYS A 249 15.28 2.45 -13.22
N PRO A 250 14.94 2.34 -14.53
CA PRO A 250 14.44 3.46 -15.30
C PRO A 250 13.19 4.10 -14.69
N LEU A 251 13.13 5.44 -14.77
CA LEU A 251 11.96 6.23 -14.39
C LEU A 251 11.56 7.12 -15.56
N VAL A 252 10.32 7.01 -15.98
CA VAL A 252 9.70 7.85 -17.01
C VAL A 252 8.83 8.89 -16.32
N LYS A 253 9.18 10.16 -16.53
CA LYS A 253 8.44 11.30 -16.02
C LYS A 253 7.48 11.79 -17.10
N LEU A 254 6.21 11.91 -16.76
CA LEU A 254 5.14 12.36 -17.66
C LEU A 254 4.75 13.79 -17.24
N ASP A 255 5.30 14.76 -17.96
CA ASP A 255 5.13 16.18 -17.64
C ASP A 255 3.69 16.66 -17.82
N ASN A 256 3.17 17.35 -16.81
CA ASN A 256 1.80 17.87 -16.71
C ASN A 256 0.72 16.76 -16.70
N ALA A 257 1.10 15.53 -16.31
CA ALA A 257 0.18 14.43 -16.11
C ALA A 257 -0.20 14.30 -14.63
N GLY A 258 -1.46 13.92 -14.37
CA GLY A 258 -1.99 13.68 -13.05
C GLY A 258 -1.78 12.23 -12.57
N HIS A 259 -2.71 11.75 -11.75
CA HIS A 259 -2.68 10.39 -11.19
C HIS A 259 -3.20 9.32 -12.15
N GLY A 260 -4.20 9.65 -12.99
CA GLY A 260 -4.90 8.75 -13.89
C GLY A 260 -4.10 8.44 -15.16
N LEU A 261 -2.83 8.10 -15.00
CA LEU A 261 -1.85 7.97 -16.08
C LEU A 261 -2.30 7.02 -17.19
N GLN A 262 -2.89 5.87 -16.84
CA GLN A 262 -3.37 4.86 -17.78
C GLN A 262 -4.43 5.40 -18.76
N GLY A 263 -5.17 6.42 -18.34
CA GLY A 263 -6.10 7.14 -19.21
C GLY A 263 -5.50 8.35 -19.90
N GLU A 264 -4.77 9.18 -19.16
CA GLU A 264 -4.25 10.47 -19.63
C GLU A 264 -3.08 10.33 -20.61
N CYS A 265 -2.15 9.42 -20.31
CA CYS A 265 -0.90 9.19 -21.04
C CYS A 265 -0.87 7.77 -21.62
N ALA A 266 -2.02 7.28 -22.09
CA ALA A 266 -2.18 5.90 -22.53
C ALA A 266 -1.16 5.52 -23.63
N LYS A 267 -0.91 6.42 -24.58
CA LYS A 267 0.03 6.18 -25.68
C LYS A 267 1.46 6.03 -25.18
N GLU A 268 1.90 6.93 -24.31
CA GLU A 268 3.24 6.94 -23.73
C GLU A 268 3.46 5.68 -22.86
N ILE A 269 2.47 5.32 -22.02
CA ILE A 269 2.52 4.10 -21.21
C ILE A 269 2.63 2.86 -22.10
N ASN A 270 1.77 2.75 -23.11
CA ASN A 270 1.76 1.61 -24.01
C ASN A 270 3.11 1.44 -24.73
N GLN A 271 3.73 2.56 -25.15
CA GLN A 271 5.04 2.54 -25.79
C GLN A 271 6.17 2.09 -24.84
N GLU A 272 6.20 2.60 -23.61
CA GLU A 272 7.23 2.20 -22.63
C GLU A 272 7.07 0.76 -22.16
N LEU A 273 5.83 0.30 -21.99
CA LEU A 273 5.54 -1.11 -21.71
C LEU A 273 5.97 -2.01 -22.87
N LEU A 274 5.64 -1.65 -24.12
CA LEU A 274 6.03 -2.41 -25.29
C LEU A 274 7.56 -2.53 -25.41
N LYS A 275 8.30 -1.42 -25.23
CA LYS A 275 9.77 -1.42 -25.23
C LYS A 275 10.32 -2.37 -24.17
N LEU A 276 9.80 -2.31 -22.95
CA LEU A 276 10.21 -3.19 -21.85
C LEU A 276 9.96 -4.66 -22.20
N PHE A 277 8.75 -4.99 -22.64
CA PHE A 277 8.36 -6.38 -22.94
C PHE A 277 9.17 -6.96 -24.10
N GLU A 278 9.38 -6.19 -25.17
CA GLU A 278 10.24 -6.60 -26.28
C GLU A 278 11.70 -6.78 -25.87
N SER A 279 12.22 -5.91 -25.00
CA SER A 279 13.60 -6.02 -24.53
C SER A 279 13.83 -7.32 -23.74
N ILE A 280 12.83 -7.76 -22.99
CA ILE A 280 12.87 -9.01 -22.22
C ILE A 280 12.71 -10.20 -23.16
N ARG A 281 11.82 -10.12 -24.16
CA ARG A 281 11.63 -11.17 -25.17
C ARG A 281 12.89 -11.41 -26.00
N LYS A 282 13.61 -10.36 -26.37
CA LYS A 282 14.83 -10.43 -27.20
C LYS A 282 16.04 -10.97 -26.45
N LYS A 283 16.05 -10.90 -25.11
CA LYS A 283 17.08 -11.57 -24.32
C LYS A 283 16.84 -13.07 -24.44
N GLU A 284 17.81 -13.80 -25.00
CA GLU A 284 17.81 -15.25 -24.90
C GLU A 284 17.57 -15.66 -23.44
N PRO A 285 16.99 -16.85 -23.18
CA PRO A 285 16.95 -17.43 -21.84
C PRO A 285 18.37 -17.80 -21.40
N SER A 286 19.29 -16.83 -21.33
CA SER A 286 20.48 -16.90 -20.53
C SER A 286 20.00 -17.28 -19.14
N LYS A 287 20.60 -18.32 -18.56
CA LYS A 287 20.38 -18.72 -17.17
C LYS A 287 20.35 -17.43 -16.36
N LYS A 288 19.17 -17.01 -15.90
CA LYS A 288 19.02 -15.81 -15.06
C LYS A 288 19.83 -16.13 -13.82
N SER A 289 21.12 -15.77 -13.81
CA SER A 289 21.91 -15.87 -12.61
C SER A 289 21.19 -14.97 -11.63
N LYS A 290 20.85 -15.50 -10.45
CA LYS A 290 20.47 -14.65 -9.33
C LYS A 290 21.53 -13.55 -9.31
N ARG A 291 21.12 -12.30 -9.46
CA ARG A 291 22.03 -11.21 -9.10
C ARG A 291 22.24 -11.39 -7.61
N GLU A 292 23.37 -11.98 -7.24
CA GLU A 292 23.69 -12.16 -5.83
C GLU A 292 23.65 -10.77 -5.20
N VAL A 293 22.87 -10.64 -4.13
CA VAL A 293 22.92 -9.45 -3.30
C VAL A 293 24.37 -9.38 -2.82
N PRO A 294 25.14 -8.32 -3.17
CA PRO A 294 26.52 -8.26 -2.72
C PRO A 294 26.57 -8.38 -1.20
N GLU A 295 27.55 -9.10 -0.66
CA GLU A 295 27.63 -9.47 0.76
C GLU A 295 27.53 -8.25 1.71
N GLU A 296 28.03 -7.10 1.25
CA GLU A 296 27.88 -5.78 1.87
C GLU A 296 26.41 -5.40 2.10
N TYR A 297 25.55 -5.56 1.10
CA TYR A 297 24.12 -5.28 1.20
C TYR A 297 23.36 -6.40 1.91
N ALA A 298 23.83 -7.65 1.85
CA ALA A 298 23.23 -8.75 2.62
C ALA A 298 23.35 -8.47 4.13
N THR A 299 24.50 -7.92 4.55
CA THR A 299 24.76 -7.48 5.94
C THR A 299 23.90 -6.26 6.30
N GLU A 300 23.79 -5.27 5.40
CA GLU A 300 22.92 -4.09 5.61
C GLU A 300 21.43 -4.49 5.73
N ILE A 301 20.94 -5.37 4.86
CA ILE A 301 19.57 -5.91 4.90
C ILE A 301 19.32 -6.61 6.24
N LYS A 302 20.22 -7.51 6.66
CA LYS A 302 20.09 -8.25 7.92
C LYS A 302 20.11 -7.31 9.13
N ALA A 303 20.97 -6.29 9.13
CA ALA A 303 21.03 -5.29 10.19
C ALA A 303 19.76 -4.42 10.27
N LEU A 304 19.21 -4.03 9.11
CA LEU A 304 17.96 -3.28 9.03
C LEU A 304 16.74 -4.13 9.44
N GLU A 305 16.71 -5.41 9.08
CA GLU A 305 15.67 -6.36 9.50
C GLU A 305 15.65 -6.53 11.02
N LEU A 306 16.81 -6.74 11.64
CA LEU A 306 16.95 -6.79 13.11
C LEU A 306 16.45 -5.50 13.78
N CYS A 307 16.75 -4.33 13.20
CA CYS A 307 16.29 -3.03 13.70
C CYS A 307 14.77 -2.84 13.53
N CYS A 308 14.20 -3.34 12.42
CA CYS A 308 12.77 -3.31 12.14
C CYS A 308 11.96 -4.23 13.05
N GLN A 309 12.45 -5.45 13.33
CA GLN A 309 11.84 -6.38 14.29
C GLN A 309 11.72 -5.77 15.69
N HIS A 310 12.69 -4.93 16.10
CA HIS A 310 12.63 -4.20 17.36
C HIS A 310 11.68 -2.98 17.33
N ARG A 311 11.40 -2.39 16.15
CA ARG A 311 10.48 -1.24 16.01
C ARG A 311 9.00 -1.62 15.96
N SER A 312 8.65 -2.74 15.33
CA SER A 312 7.26 -3.18 15.16
C SER A 312 6.56 -3.45 16.49
N HIS A 313 7.30 -3.84 17.52
CA HIS A 313 6.76 -4.04 18.87
C HIS A 313 6.48 -2.75 19.65
N CYS A 314 7.17 -1.63 19.35
CA CYS A 314 7.03 -0.41 20.15
C CYS A 314 6.08 0.65 19.54
N LEU A 315 6.08 0.85 18.22
CA LEU A 315 5.39 2.03 17.65
C LEU A 315 3.91 1.79 17.31
N VAL A 316 3.55 0.56 16.90
CA VAL A 316 2.20 0.24 16.43
C VAL A 316 1.23 0.10 17.59
N TYR A 317 1.67 -0.50 18.71
CA TYR A 317 0.83 -0.67 19.89
C TYR A 317 0.56 0.66 20.63
N ASP A 318 1.56 1.54 20.73
CA ASP A 318 1.42 2.79 21.48
C ASP A 318 0.55 3.84 20.73
N ILE A 319 0.64 3.94 19.40
CA ILE A 319 -0.15 4.93 18.62
C ILE A 319 -1.59 4.44 18.36
N VAL A 320 -1.77 3.15 18.05
CA VAL A 320 -3.11 2.59 17.84
C VAL A 320 -3.90 2.58 19.15
N GLY A 321 -3.26 2.24 20.27
CA GLY A 321 -3.88 2.33 21.60
C GLY A 321 -4.25 3.76 21.99
N PHE A 322 -3.39 4.73 21.67
CA PHE A 322 -3.67 6.16 21.92
C PHE A 322 -4.86 6.69 21.10
N LEU A 323 -4.92 6.35 19.80
CA LEU A 323 -6.00 6.78 18.91
C LEU A 323 -7.32 6.05 19.20
N GLN A 324 -7.28 4.77 19.56
CA GLN A 324 -8.45 4.03 20.03
C GLN A 324 -8.99 4.61 21.35
N GLY A 325 -8.09 4.98 22.28
CA GLY A 325 -8.47 5.65 23.52
C GLY A 325 -9.13 7.02 23.29
N LEU A 326 -8.60 7.81 22.35
CA LEU A 326 -9.22 9.08 21.93
C LEU A 326 -10.60 8.87 21.30
N LEU A 327 -10.75 7.89 20.40
CA LEU A 327 -12.02 7.61 19.72
C LEU A 327 -13.09 7.11 20.70
N LEU A 328 -12.75 6.17 21.58
CA LEU A 328 -13.64 5.70 22.65
C LEU A 328 -14.02 6.83 23.60
N GLY A 329 -13.08 7.72 23.94
CA GLY A 329 -13.35 8.92 24.73
C GLY A 329 -14.33 9.87 24.07
N MET A 330 -14.21 10.10 22.76
CA MET A 330 -15.16 10.95 22.01
C MET A 330 -16.55 10.32 21.90
N ILE A 331 -16.63 9.00 21.67
CA ILE A 331 -17.92 8.28 21.62
C ILE A 331 -18.61 8.35 22.99
N LEU A 332 -17.89 8.15 24.08
CA LEU A 332 -18.43 8.23 25.43
C LEU A 332 -18.89 9.66 25.78
N LEU A 333 -18.16 10.69 25.36
CA LEU A 333 -18.59 12.09 25.52
C LEU A 333 -19.87 12.40 24.75
N CYS A 334 -20.02 11.87 23.52
CA CYS A 334 -21.26 11.96 22.77
C CYS A 334 -22.41 11.25 23.49
N LEU A 335 -22.21 10.04 24.00
CA LEU A 335 -23.23 9.30 24.74
C LEU A 335 -23.62 10.00 26.05
N LEU A 336 -22.66 10.58 26.77
CA LEU A 336 -22.92 11.38 27.98
C LEU A 336 -23.62 12.71 27.68
N SER A 337 -23.43 13.28 26.48
CA SER A 337 -24.18 14.48 26.05
C SER A 337 -25.65 14.18 25.71
N ILE A 338 -25.96 12.92 25.40
CA ILE A 338 -27.33 12.43 25.13
C ILE A 338 -28.03 12.08 26.46
N VAL A 339 -27.30 11.56 27.44
CA VAL A 339 -27.82 11.20 28.77
C VAL A 339 -27.63 12.39 29.72
N GLY A 340 -28.58 13.34 29.70
CA GLY A 340 -28.55 14.56 30.51
C GLY A 340 -28.39 14.30 32.02
N SER A 341 -27.16 14.32 32.52
CA SER A 341 -26.82 14.10 33.93
C SER A 341 -26.31 15.38 34.60
N THR A 342 -26.63 15.53 35.89
CA THR A 342 -26.43 16.76 36.67
C THR A 342 -24.96 17.07 36.96
N LYS A 343 -24.64 18.37 37.03
CA LYS A 343 -23.29 18.99 37.06
C LYS A 343 -22.27 18.42 38.06
N ILE A 344 -22.68 17.69 39.09
CA ILE A 344 -21.80 17.23 40.19
C ILE A 344 -21.08 15.91 39.86
N GLN A 345 -21.67 15.01 39.07
CA GLN A 345 -21.00 13.77 38.64
C GLN A 345 -19.98 14.00 37.51
N LEU A 346 -20.20 15.02 36.67
CA LEU A 346 -19.29 15.41 35.59
C LEU A 346 -17.93 15.88 36.12
N LEU A 347 -17.84 16.55 37.27
CA LEU A 347 -16.60 17.11 37.79
C LEU A 347 -15.62 16.04 38.32
N GLY A 348 -16.14 15.00 39.00
CA GLY A 348 -15.34 13.87 39.49
C GLY A 348 -14.80 12.97 38.37
N ILE A 349 -15.59 12.78 37.31
CA ILE A 349 -15.16 12.06 36.11
C ILE A 349 -14.10 12.88 35.36
N HIS A 350 -14.25 14.21 35.29
CA HIS A 350 -13.31 15.09 34.58
C HIS A 350 -11.89 15.09 35.18
N LEU A 351 -11.77 15.02 36.51
CA LEU A 351 -10.49 15.04 37.24
C LEU A 351 -9.75 13.69 37.14
N THR A 352 -10.49 12.58 37.24
CA THR A 352 -9.92 11.23 37.07
C THR A 352 -9.48 11.01 35.61
N PHE A 353 -10.24 11.54 34.63
CA PHE A 353 -9.93 11.45 33.20
C PHE A 353 -8.72 12.30 32.78
N LYS A 354 -8.58 13.52 33.32
CA LYS A 354 -7.37 14.34 33.11
C LYS A 354 -6.13 13.62 33.63
N SER A 355 -6.22 12.95 34.78
CA SER A 355 -5.12 12.20 35.39
C SER A 355 -4.72 11.00 34.54
N VAL A 356 -5.68 10.22 34.04
CA VAL A 356 -5.43 9.04 33.17
C VAL A 356 -4.88 9.43 31.81
N ILE A 357 -5.42 10.49 31.17
CA ILE A 357 -4.88 11.01 29.91
C ILE A 357 -3.46 11.55 30.12
N LEU A 358 -3.21 12.30 31.20
CA LEU A 358 -1.89 12.86 31.47
C LEU A 358 -0.85 11.75 31.74
N LEU A 359 -1.19 10.72 32.50
CA LEU A 359 -0.33 9.54 32.71
C LEU A 359 -0.11 8.74 31.43
N GLY A 360 -1.15 8.56 30.60
CA GLY A 360 -1.04 7.93 29.27
C GLY A 360 -0.15 8.72 28.32
N CYS A 361 -0.31 10.04 28.28
CA CYS A 361 0.52 10.96 27.49
C CYS A 361 1.97 10.98 27.98
N LEU A 362 2.22 11.04 29.29
CA LEU A 362 3.58 11.06 29.86
C LEU A 362 4.32 9.73 29.64
N ASN A 363 3.63 8.60 29.76
CA ASN A 363 4.20 7.28 29.47
C ASN A 363 4.43 7.10 27.96
N GLY A 364 3.51 7.56 27.12
CA GLY A 364 3.68 7.60 25.66
C GLY A 364 4.86 8.49 25.23
N LEU A 365 5.02 9.67 25.85
CA LEU A 365 6.16 10.57 25.61
C LEU A 365 7.49 9.93 26.05
N ARG A 366 7.56 9.30 27.24
CA ARG A 366 8.78 8.60 27.69
C ARG A 366 9.17 7.46 26.74
N ARG A 367 8.21 6.70 26.22
CA ARG A 367 8.45 5.62 25.25
C ARG A 367 8.84 6.17 23.88
N ALA A 368 8.18 7.22 23.41
CA ALA A 368 8.54 7.94 22.18
C ALA A 368 9.96 8.50 22.24
N PHE A 369 10.38 9.09 23.36
CA PHE A 369 11.76 9.57 23.56
C PHE A 369 12.80 8.45 23.49
N LYS A 370 12.55 7.28 24.11
CA LYS A 370 13.44 6.11 24.00
C LYS A 370 13.50 5.57 22.55
N CYS A 371 12.38 5.55 21.83
CA CYS A 371 12.36 5.16 20.42
C CYS A 371 13.11 6.15 19.52
N VAL A 372 12.94 7.45 19.73
CA VAL A 372 13.65 8.51 18.99
C VAL A 372 15.15 8.44 19.28
N TYR A 373 15.55 8.20 20.53
CA TYR A 373 16.95 8.01 20.92
C TYR A 373 17.59 6.82 20.17
N HIS A 374 16.99 5.63 20.22
CA HIS A 374 17.53 4.46 19.49
C HIS A 374 17.47 4.62 17.96
N ALA A 375 16.43 5.26 17.42
CA ALA A 375 16.32 5.56 15.99
C ALA A 375 17.37 6.57 15.51
N PHE A 376 17.72 7.55 16.35
CA PHE A 376 18.77 8.53 16.07
C PHE A 376 20.15 7.86 16.04
N HIS A 377 20.44 6.97 16.99
CA HIS A 377 21.69 6.20 17.01
C HIS A 377 21.80 5.20 15.84
N ALA A 378 20.72 4.50 15.49
CA ALA A 378 20.70 3.61 14.33
C ALA A 378 20.87 4.38 12.99
N ARG A 379 20.24 5.55 12.85
CA ARG A 379 20.42 6.41 11.66
C ARG A 379 21.84 6.97 11.58
N ARG A 380 22.45 7.31 12.72
CA ARG A 380 23.84 7.77 12.76
C ARG A 380 24.80 6.66 12.34
N PHE A 381 24.60 5.45 12.84
CA PHE A 381 25.36 4.26 12.45
C PHE A 381 25.28 3.98 10.93
N VAL A 382 24.07 3.95 10.37
CA VAL A 382 23.87 3.73 8.92
C VAL A 382 24.45 4.88 8.08
N ARG A 383 24.33 6.13 8.52
CA ARG A 383 24.85 7.29 7.78
C ARG A 383 26.38 7.35 7.81
N GLU A 384 27.01 7.02 8.93
CA GLU A 384 28.47 6.97 9.07
C GLU A 384 29.06 5.81 8.24
N HIS A 385 28.44 4.62 8.25
CA HIS A 385 28.83 3.51 7.37
C HIS A 385 28.60 3.82 5.88
N HIS A 386 27.46 4.39 5.50
CA HIS A 386 27.18 4.73 4.10
C HIS A 386 28.13 5.81 3.54
N LEU A 387 28.60 6.75 4.38
CA LEU A 387 29.60 7.74 3.99
C LEU A 387 31.01 7.14 3.86
N GLN A 388 31.37 6.18 4.70
CA GLN A 388 32.64 5.46 4.59
C GLN A 388 32.69 4.57 3.34
N LEU A 389 31.60 3.88 3.02
CA LEU A 389 31.50 3.00 1.85
C LEU A 389 31.49 3.79 0.53
N ASN A 390 30.81 4.93 0.46
CA ASN A 390 30.89 5.81 -0.71
C ASN A 390 32.30 6.40 -0.91
N ARG A 391 33.08 6.63 0.16
CA ARG A 391 34.49 7.05 0.04
C ARG A 391 35.39 5.91 -0.43
N ALA A 392 35.14 4.68 0.01
CA ALA A 392 35.88 3.49 -0.45
C ALA A 392 35.57 3.14 -1.91
N ALA A 393 34.34 3.32 -2.38
CA ALA A 393 33.96 3.09 -3.77
C ALA A 393 34.53 4.14 -4.77
N HIS A 394 34.87 5.35 -4.29
CA HIS A 394 35.46 6.42 -5.11
C HIS A 394 37.00 6.42 -5.16
N HIS A 395 37.67 5.68 -4.27
CA HIS A 395 39.12 5.51 -4.29
C HIS A 395 39.43 4.03 -4.52
N GLY A 396 39.62 3.68 -5.79
CA GLY A 396 39.96 2.32 -6.20
C GLY A 396 41.18 1.80 -5.45
N GLY A 397 40.97 0.74 -4.67
CA GLY A 397 42.00 -0.09 -4.04
C GLY A 397 42.72 0.57 -2.86
N ILE A 398 42.36 0.17 -1.63
CA ILE A 398 43.26 -0.15 -0.51
C ILE A 398 42.40 -0.89 0.53
N GLY A 399 42.83 -2.09 0.94
CA GLY A 399 42.16 -2.87 1.98
C GLY A 399 42.15 -2.11 3.31
N VAL A 400 40.96 -1.93 3.88
CA VAL A 400 40.79 -1.32 5.21
C VAL A 400 40.45 -2.44 6.19
N ALA A 401 41.32 -2.63 7.18
CA ALA A 401 41.10 -3.57 8.28
C ALA A 401 39.83 -3.20 9.07
N LEU A 402 39.03 -4.21 9.40
CA LEU A 402 37.83 -4.10 10.23
C LEU A 402 38.20 -3.59 11.64
N PRO A 403 37.43 -2.67 12.25
CA PRO A 403 37.59 -2.36 13.67
C PRO A 403 37.09 -3.53 14.52
N GLU A 404 37.84 -3.88 15.57
CA GLU A 404 37.40 -4.86 16.58
C GLU A 404 36.05 -4.49 17.20
N GLU A 405 35.25 -5.53 17.52
CA GLU A 405 33.97 -5.38 18.20
C GLU A 405 34.09 -4.54 19.49
N PRO A 406 33.13 -3.64 19.77
CA PRO A 406 33.10 -2.96 21.06
C PRO A 406 32.85 -3.99 22.17
N LYS A 407 33.84 -4.14 23.06
CA LYS A 407 33.90 -5.04 24.23
C LYS A 407 32.83 -4.84 25.32
N ASN A 408 31.72 -4.15 25.02
CA ASN A 408 30.62 -3.96 25.96
C ASN A 408 29.38 -4.68 25.45
N GLY A 409 29.17 -5.88 25.99
CA GLY A 409 28.09 -6.79 25.63
C GLY A 409 26.71 -6.15 25.67
N ILE A 410 25.91 -6.46 24.65
CA ILE A 410 24.47 -6.30 24.69
C ILE A 410 23.95 -7.27 25.76
N PRO A 411 23.18 -6.83 26.78
CA PRO A 411 22.65 -7.75 27.77
C PRO A 411 21.70 -8.74 27.09
N HIS A 412 22.12 -9.99 26.98
CA HIS A 412 21.23 -11.12 26.74
C HIS A 412 20.40 -11.34 28.01
N GLY A 413 19.07 -11.30 27.89
CA GLY A 413 18.17 -11.79 28.92
C GLY A 413 17.09 -10.80 29.32
N CYS A 414 15.91 -10.96 28.71
CA CYS A 414 14.62 -10.69 29.35
C CYS A 414 13.63 -11.69 28.75
N GLY A 415 13.62 -12.90 29.30
CA GLY A 415 12.48 -13.79 29.15
C GLY A 415 11.28 -13.15 29.84
N PHE A 416 10.21 -12.91 29.09
CA PHE A 416 8.90 -12.62 29.65
C PHE A 416 7.92 -13.65 29.09
N GLU A 417 7.59 -14.62 29.93
CA GLU A 417 6.36 -15.41 29.80
C GLU A 417 5.17 -14.45 29.89
N TYR A 418 4.27 -14.50 28.91
CA TYR A 418 3.01 -13.75 28.93
C TYR A 418 1.92 -14.61 29.60
N PRO A 419 1.22 -14.12 30.65
CA PRO A 419 -0.12 -14.59 30.89
C PRO A 419 -1.08 -13.90 29.90
N ILE A 420 -1.89 -14.75 29.27
CA ILE A 420 -2.95 -14.45 28.30
C ILE A 420 -3.94 -13.42 28.91
N PRO A 421 -4.52 -12.48 28.14
CA PRO A 421 -5.58 -11.59 28.62
C PRO A 421 -6.99 -11.99 28.12
N PRO A 422 -7.66 -13.04 28.65
CA PRO A 422 -9.11 -13.20 28.47
C PRO A 422 -9.92 -12.49 29.57
N LEU A 423 -9.33 -12.22 30.74
CA LEU A 423 -10.08 -11.83 31.95
C LEU A 423 -10.66 -10.40 31.89
N ILE A 424 -9.98 -9.45 31.23
CA ILE A 424 -10.47 -8.06 31.13
C ILE A 424 -11.61 -7.93 30.12
N LEU A 425 -11.60 -8.72 29.05
CA LEU A 425 -12.69 -8.72 28.07
C LEU A 425 -13.95 -9.40 28.65
N ILE A 426 -13.75 -10.49 29.41
CA ILE A 426 -14.83 -11.22 30.09
C ILE A 426 -15.45 -10.35 31.20
N ALA A 427 -14.66 -9.64 31.99
CA ALA A 427 -15.18 -8.73 33.03
C ALA A 427 -16.05 -7.60 32.44
N ASN A 428 -15.65 -7.02 31.31
CA ASN A 428 -16.41 -5.96 30.64
C ASN A 428 -17.69 -6.48 29.97
N LEU A 429 -17.69 -7.71 29.44
CA LEU A 429 -18.90 -8.35 28.89
C LEU A 429 -19.90 -8.74 30.00
N ILE A 430 -19.41 -9.21 31.16
CA ILE A 430 -20.27 -9.52 32.31
C ILE A 430 -20.93 -8.25 32.86
N SER A 431 -20.19 -7.13 32.96
CA SER A 431 -20.77 -5.84 33.36
C SER A 431 -21.80 -5.30 32.38
N LEU A 432 -21.60 -5.50 31.07
CA LEU A 432 -22.54 -5.06 30.04
C LEU A 432 -23.85 -5.89 30.05
N ILE A 433 -23.75 -7.21 30.30
CA ILE A 433 -24.91 -8.12 30.42
C ILE A 433 -25.70 -7.87 31.72
N TYR A 434 -25.01 -7.51 32.81
CA TYR A 434 -25.68 -7.15 34.07
C TYR A 434 -26.46 -5.83 33.95
N TRP A 435 -25.95 -4.90 33.15
CA TRP A 435 -26.57 -3.60 32.93
C TRP A 435 -27.79 -3.66 32.01
N THR A 436 -27.76 -4.49 30.95
CA THR A 436 -28.93 -4.66 30.07
C THR A 436 -30.09 -5.39 30.76
N ARG A 437 -29.81 -6.37 31.64
CA ARG A 437 -30.86 -7.08 32.40
C ARG A 437 -31.53 -6.23 33.49
N THR A 438 -30.84 -5.24 34.06
CA THR A 438 -31.43 -4.34 35.06
C THR A 438 -32.29 -3.24 34.42
N TYR A 439 -31.99 -2.88 33.17
CA TYR A 439 -32.76 -1.90 32.40
C TYR A 439 -34.12 -2.44 31.94
N GLU A 440 -34.24 -3.72 31.60
CA GLU A 440 -35.52 -4.35 31.22
C GLU A 440 -36.47 -4.61 32.41
N GLN A 441 -36.01 -4.53 33.65
CA GLN A 441 -36.86 -4.69 34.84
C GLN A 441 -37.38 -3.38 35.44
N THR A 442 -36.93 -2.23 34.91
CA THR A 442 -37.31 -0.90 35.42
C THR A 442 -37.91 0.03 34.36
N ALA A 443 -38.17 -0.49 33.16
CA ALA A 443 -39.01 0.11 32.13
C ALA A 443 -40.28 -0.74 31.98
#